data_AF-A0A9X6UC72-F1
#
_entry.id   AF-A0A9X6UC72-F1
#
_cell.length_a   1.000
_cell.length_b   1.000
_cell.length_c   1.000
_cell.angle_alpha   90.00
_cell.angle_beta   90.00
_cell.angle_gamma   90.00
#
_symmetry.space_group_name_H-M   'P 1'
#
loop_
_entity.id
_entity.type
_entity.pdbx_description
1 polymer ?
#
loop_
_entity_poly.entity_id
_entity_poly.type
_entity_poly.pdbx_seq_one_letter_code
_entity_poly.pdbx_strand_id
1 'polypeptide(L)' 'MNKQLLIQIRNEFFKEMGSSRLKRVLFCTFFIANIWCFADLLSGSLSINLWHDLICLVLGIVSERLIPWGK' A
#
# COMPACT_ATOMS: atom_id res chain seq x y z
N MET A 1 -8.96 -22.87 -3.60
CA MET A 1 -9.11 -21.64 -2.76
C MET A 1 -10.52 -21.10 -2.96
N ASN A 2 -11.31 -21.00 -1.89
CA ASN A 2 -12.75 -20.74 -2.00
C ASN A 2 -13.00 -19.27 -2.37
N LYS A 3 -13.55 -19.00 -3.56
CA LYS A 3 -13.71 -17.63 -4.09
C LYS A 3 -14.50 -16.72 -3.16
N GLN A 4 -15.47 -17.28 -2.42
CA GLN A 4 -16.27 -16.56 -1.44
C GLN A 4 -15.45 -16.05 -0.25
N LEU A 5 -14.47 -16.82 0.23
CA LEU A 5 -13.60 -16.44 1.34
C LEU A 5 -12.73 -15.23 0.97
N LEU A 6 -12.18 -15.21 -0.25
CA LEU A 6 -11.35 -14.08 -0.72
C LEU A 6 -12.14 -12.78 -0.81
N ILE A 7 -13.41 -12.87 -1.22
CA ILE A 7 -14.30 -11.71 -1.29
C ILE A 7 -14.61 -11.18 0.13
N GLN A 8 -14.84 -12.08 1.09
CA GLN A 8 -15.09 -11.71 2.49
C GLN A 8 -13.87 -10.99 3.09
N ILE A 9 -12.68 -11.57 2.99
CA ILE A 9 -11.42 -10.99 3.50
C ILE A 9 -11.19 -9.60 2.88
N ARG A 10 -11.38 -9.47 1.57
CA ARG A 10 -11.27 -8.18 0.88
C ARG A 10 -12.23 -7.15 1.47
N ASN A 11 -13.50 -7.50 1.63
CA ASN A 11 -14.51 -6.57 2.12
C ASN A 11 -14.24 -6.14 3.58
N GLU A 12 -13.81 -7.07 4.43
CA GLU A 12 -13.41 -6.77 5.81
C GLU A 12 -12.21 -5.81 5.84
N PHE A 13 -11.19 -6.07 5.02
CA PHE A 13 -10.04 -5.20 4.89
C PHE A 13 -10.43 -3.77 4.50
N PHE A 14 -11.26 -3.61 3.47
CA PHE A 14 -11.71 -2.27 3.04
C PHE A 14 -12.57 -1.57 4.09
N LYS A 15 -13.39 -2.32 4.83
CA LYS A 15 -14.19 -1.78 5.94
C LYS A 15 -13.29 -1.25 7.06
N GLU A 16 -12.25 -1.99 7.43
CA GLU A 16 -11.35 -1.61 8.50
C GLU A 16 -10.43 -0.44 8.10
N MET A 17 -9.88 -0.47 6.87
CA MET A 17 -9.03 0.60 6.34
C MET A 17 -9.81 1.88 6.01
N GLY A 18 -11.09 1.77 5.61
CA GLY A 18 -11.97 2.90 5.36
C GLY A 18 -12.18 3.82 6.56
N SER A 19 -11.95 3.33 7.79
CA SER A 19 -12.17 4.07 9.03
C SER A 19 -11.27 5.28 9.25
N SER A 20 -10.03 5.28 8.72
CA SER A 20 -9.06 6.35 8.98
C SER A 20 -8.19 6.64 7.77
N ARG A 21 -8.12 7.93 7.41
CA ARG A 21 -7.29 8.40 6.29
C ARG A 21 -5.80 8.11 6.51
N LEU A 22 -5.31 8.26 7.74
CA LEU A 22 -3.90 7.98 8.07
C LEU A 22 -3.56 6.51 7.82
N LYS A 23 -4.43 5.58 8.22
CA LYS A 23 -4.21 4.14 8.00
C LYS A 23 -4.09 3.82 6.50
N ARG A 24 -4.95 4.42 5.68
CA ARG A 24 -4.93 4.22 4.22
C ARG A 24 -3.66 4.75 3.58
N VAL A 25 -3.24 5.97 3.95
CA VAL A 25 -1.99 6.57 3.45
C VAL A 25 -0.79 5.71 3.84
N LEU A 26 -0.72 5.27 5.11
CA LEU A 26 0.35 4.40 5.58
C LEU A 26 0.36 3.07 4.81
N PHE A 27 -0.80 2.43 4.66
CA PHE A 27 -0.91 1.18 3.91
C PHE A 27 -0.43 1.35 2.46
N CYS A 28 -0.90 2.37 1.74
CA CYS A 28 -0.46 2.64 0.37
C CYS A 28 1.05 2.90 0.30
N THR A 29 1.59 3.70 1.22
CA THR A 29 3.02 4.03 1.30
C THR A 29 3.85 2.76 1.51
N PHE A 30 3.48 1.94 2.50
CA PHE A 30 4.18 0.68 2.79
C PHE A 30 4.10 -0.30 1.62
N PHE A 31 2.94 -0.41 0.97
CA PHE A 31 2.78 -1.31 -0.16
C PHE A 31 3.69 -0.91 -1.34
N ILE A 32 3.74 0.38 -1.66
CA ILE A 32 4.61 0.92 -2.71
C ILE A 32 6.08 0.71 -2.36
N ALA A 33 6.47 1.05 -1.13
CA ALA A 33 7.84 0.87 -0.64
C ALA A 33 8.27 -0.61 -0.68
N ASN A 34 7.38 -1.54 -0.34
CA ASN A 34 7.67 -2.97 -0.41
C ASN A 34 7.90 -3.45 -1.85
N ILE A 35 7.08 -3.01 -2.81
CA ILE A 35 7.26 -3.37 -4.23
C ILE A 35 8.60 -2.87 -4.74
N TRP A 36 8.94 -1.63 -4.40
CA TRP A 36 10.21 -1.04 -4.82
C TRP A 36 11.40 -1.74 -4.16
N CYS A 37 11.38 -1.94 -2.84
CA CYS A 37 12.40 -2.74 -2.15
C CYS A 37 12.57 -4.13 -2.76
N PHE A 38 11.48 -4.77 -3.18
CA PHE A 38 11.55 -6.05 -3.86
C PHE A 38 12.24 -5.95 -5.22
N ALA A 39 11.97 -4.89 -5.99
CA ALA A 39 12.68 -4.62 -7.24
C ALA A 39 14.18 -4.36 -7.02
N ASP A 40 14.52 -3.57 -6.00
CA ASP A 40 15.92 -3.26 -5.64
C ASP A 40 16.67 -4.48 -5.11
N LEU A 41 15.97 -5.38 -4.40
CA LEU A 41 16.51 -6.66 -3.98
C LEU A 41 16.84 -7.55 -5.18
N LEU A 42 15.96 -7.58 -6.18
CA LEU A 42 16.17 -8.34 -7.42
C LEU A 42 17.27 -7.76 -8.30
N SER A 43 17.46 -6.44 -8.30
CA SER A 43 18.56 -5.79 -9.02
C SER A 43 19.91 -5.87 -8.28
N GLY A 44 19.92 -6.32 -7.02
CA GLY A 44 21.12 -6.43 -6.20
C GLY A 44 21.65 -5.08 -5.68
N SER A 45 20.84 -4.03 -5.74
CA SER A 45 21.23 -2.64 -5.40
C SER A 45 20.46 -2.09 -4.19
N LEU A 46 20.03 -2.96 -3.27
CA LEU A 46 19.30 -2.55 -2.08
C LEU A 46 20.13 -1.56 -1.26
N SER A 47 19.68 -0.31 -1.21
CA SER A 47 20.36 0.78 -0.50
C SER A 47 19.35 1.62 0.26
N ILE A 48 19.78 2.17 1.39
CA ILE A 48 18.95 3.09 2.18
C ILE A 48 18.95 4.44 1.47
N ASN A 49 17.76 4.89 1.05
CA ASN A 49 17.61 6.15 0.33
C ASN A 49 16.44 6.98 0.88
N LEU A 50 16.74 8.08 1.57
CA LEU A 50 15.72 8.96 2.16
C LEU A 50 14.84 9.65 1.11
N TRP A 51 15.36 9.88 -0.11
CA TRP A 51 14.56 10.42 -1.21
C TRP A 51 13.53 9.41 -1.70
N HIS A 52 13.87 8.13 -1.68
CA HIS A 52 12.96 7.05 -2.01
C HIS A 52 11.78 7.01 -1.02
N ASP A 53 12.06 7.09 0.28
CA ASP A 53 11.02 7.07 1.31
C ASP A 53 10.05 8.24 1.19
N LEU A 54 10.58 9.44 0.86
CA LEU A 54 9.76 10.62 0.59
C LEU A 54 8.87 10.44 -0.65
N ILE A 55 9.40 9.87 -1.73
CA ILE A 55 8.64 9.58 -2.95
C ILE A 55 7.53 8.56 -2.65
N CYS A 56 7.82 7.49 -1.93
CA CYS A 56 6.82 6.50 -1.52
C CYS A 56 5.70 7.13 -0.70
N LEU A 57 6.02 8.06 0.21
CA LEU A 57 5.02 8.77 1.01
C LEU A 57 4.11 9.64 0.13
N VAL A 58 4.68 10.41 -0.79
CA VAL A 58 3.90 11.25 -1.72
C VAL A 58 3.00 10.40 -2.60
N LEU A 59 3.53 9.31 -3.17
CA LEU A 59 2.75 8.36 -3.97
C LEU A 59 1.68 7.67 -3.14
N GLY A 60 1.93 7.38 -1.87
CA GLY A 60 0.94 6.82 -0.94
C GLY A 60 -0.23 7.77 -0.69
N ILE A 61 0.04 9.08 -0.51
CA ILE A 61 -0.98 10.12 -0.34
C ILE A 61 -1.85 10.26 -1.61
N VAL A 62 -1.23 10.21 -2.79
CA VAL A 62 -1.94 10.31 -4.07
C VAL A 62 -2.77 9.05 -4.31
N SER A 63 -2.17 7.87 -4.14
CA SER A 63 -2.82 6.57 -4.33
C SER A 63 -4.01 6.38 -3.40
N GLU A 64 -3.93 6.85 -2.15
CA GLU A 64 -5.04 6.79 -1.20
C GLU A 64 -6.31 7.43 -1.76
N ARG A 65 -6.19 8.51 -2.53
CA ARG A 65 -7.33 9.23 -3.12
C ARG A 65 -7.92 8.53 -4.35
N LEU A 66 -7.15 7.68 -5.01
CA LEU A 66 -7.58 6.98 -6.22
C LEU A 66 -8.31 5.67 -5.92
N ILE A 67 -8.07 5.07 -4.75
CA ILE A 67 -8.68 3.81 -4.35
C ILE A 67 -10.07 4.08 -3.74
N PRO A 68 -11.14 3.42 -4.21
CA PRO A 68 -12.47 3.54 -3.63
C PRO A 68 -12.55 2.71 -2.33
N TRP A 69 -12.28 3.35 -1.19
CA TRP A 69 -12.21 2.72 0.13
C TRP A 69 -13.56 2.36 0.76
N GLY A 70 -14.48 1.77 -0.02
CA GLY A 70 -15.82 1.40 0.47
C GLY A 70 -16.73 2.60 0.76
N LYS A 71 -16.48 3.74 0.10
CA LYS A 71 -17.45 4.84 -0.04
C LYS A 71 -18.38 4.57 -1.21
#